data_AF-A0A7W8M4E8-F1
#
_entry.id   AF-A0A7W8M4E8-F1
#
_cell.length_a   1.000
_cell.length_b   1.000
_cell.length_c   1.000
_cell.angle_alpha   90.00
_cell.angle_beta   90.00
_cell.angle_gamma   90.00
#
_symmetry.space_group_name_H-M   'P 1'
#
loop_
_entity.id
_entity.type
_entity.pdbx_description
1 polymer ?
#
loop_
_entity_poly.entity_id
_entity_poly.type
_entity_poly.pdbx_seq_one_letter_code
_entity_poly.pdbx_strand_id
1 'polypeptide(L)'
;MKNILVIQGGGRPNGNTAQLIRHFQEGASEAGHKVEVISLMKEAVKGCLGCNACRYEKYPVKDCALLMTSADNFFWTFEQAVSYYQFAIVNYIGFTDRGMLLAGGCGDTNGKSKIERTDWLEKAYAFGLNLYPTEEGIAWENVGGDR
;
A
#
# COMPACT_ATOMS: atom_id res chain seq x y z
N MET A 1 11.89 -9.25 10.95
CA MET A 1 12.29 -8.82 9.58
C MET A 1 11.37 -9.46 8.54
N LYS A 2 10.81 -8.66 7.62
CA LYS A 2 9.97 -9.11 6.50
C LYS A 2 10.57 -8.63 5.18
N ASN A 3 10.26 -9.31 4.08
CA ASN A 3 10.55 -8.86 2.72
C ASN A 3 9.25 -8.32 2.11
N ILE A 4 9.24 -7.03 1.80
CA ILE A 4 8.08 -6.31 1.29
C ILE A 4 8.36 -5.94 -0.17
N LEU A 5 7.48 -6.36 -1.08
CA LEU A 5 7.49 -5.94 -2.47
C LEU A 5 6.38 -4.90 -2.68
N VAL A 6 6.76 -3.72 -3.14
CA VAL A 6 5.82 -2.67 -3.57
C VAL A 6 5.77 -2.63 -5.09
N ILE A 7 4.57 -2.80 -5.64
CA ILE A 7 4.31 -2.67 -7.08
C ILE A 7 3.76 -1.27 -7.35
N GLN A 8 4.59 -0.38 -7.89
CA GLN A 8 4.21 0.98 -8.22
C GLN A 8 3.54 1.04 -9.61
N GLY A 9 2.23 1.28 -9.61
CA GLY A 9 1.46 1.58 -10.85
C GLY A 9 1.50 3.04 -11.29
N GLY A 10 1.83 3.97 -10.39
CA GLY A 10 1.88 5.41 -10.69
C GLY A 10 2.97 5.75 -11.71
N GLY A 11 2.58 6.37 -12.83
CA GLY A 11 3.46 6.59 -13.98
C GLY A 11 4.39 7.81 -13.91
N ARG A 12 4.19 8.70 -12.93
CA ARG A 12 4.97 9.95 -12.82
C ARG A 12 6.22 9.74 -11.98
N PRO A 13 7.43 9.94 -12.54
CA PRO A 13 8.63 10.03 -11.73
C PRO A 13 8.47 11.13 -10.68
N ASN A 14 8.77 10.83 -9.41
CA ASN A 14 8.62 11.75 -8.28
C ASN A 14 7.20 12.34 -8.11
N GLY A 15 6.17 11.72 -8.69
CA GLY A 15 4.77 12.12 -8.48
C GLY A 15 4.22 11.66 -7.12
N ASN A 16 2.95 11.98 -6.85
CA ASN A 16 2.29 11.68 -5.58
C ASN A 16 2.52 10.23 -5.11
N THR A 17 2.25 9.25 -5.97
CA THR A 17 2.40 7.82 -5.64
C THR A 17 3.85 7.44 -5.34
N ALA A 18 4.81 7.96 -6.11
CA ALA A 18 6.23 7.68 -5.90
C ALA A 18 6.73 8.24 -4.55
N GLN A 19 6.26 9.44 -4.19
CA GLN A 19 6.58 10.04 -2.89
C GLN A 19 5.92 9.27 -1.73
N LEU A 20 4.64 8.88 -1.88
CA LEU A 20 3.93 8.07 -0.88
C LEU A 20 4.66 6.74 -0.62
N ILE A 21 5.07 6.04 -1.67
CA ILE A 21 5.81 4.77 -1.57
C ILE A 21 7.18 4.99 -0.93
N ARG A 22 7.89 6.07 -1.26
CA ARG A 22 9.19 6.38 -0.68
C ARG A 22 9.10 6.53 0.84
N HIS A 23 8.14 7.30 1.34
CA HIS A 23 7.97 7.48 2.79
C HIS A 23 7.53 6.19 3.48
N PHE A 24 6.65 5.41 2.85
CA PHE A 24 6.34 4.05 3.34
C PHE A 24 7.58 3.15 3.43
N GLN A 25 8.42 3.16 2.38
CA GLN A 25 9.67 2.41 2.35
C GLN A 25 10.62 2.86 3.46
N GLU A 26 10.74 4.17 3.71
CA GLU A 26 11.55 4.74 4.79
C GLU A 26 11.10 4.19 6.15
N GLY A 27 9.81 4.30 6.48
CA GLY A 27 9.26 3.78 7.73
C GLY A 27 9.41 2.26 7.89
N ALA A 28 9.10 1.49 6.84
CA ALA A 28 9.25 0.03 6.88
C ALA A 28 10.72 -0.42 6.98
N SER A 29 11.64 0.31 6.36
CA SER A 29 13.07 0.03 6.46
C SER A 29 13.60 0.34 7.87
N GLU A 30 13.11 1.42 8.49
CA GLU A 30 13.40 1.74 9.89
C GLU A 30 12.90 0.67 10.87
N ALA A 31 11.73 0.07 10.60
CA ALA A 31 11.22 -1.10 11.32
C ALA A 31 12.04 -2.40 11.07
N GLY A 32 13.17 -2.31 10.36
CA GLY A 32 14.05 -3.44 10.06
C GLY A 32 13.46 -4.41 9.03
N HIS A 33 12.60 -3.93 8.13
CA HIS A 33 12.13 -4.71 6.98
C HIS A 33 12.92 -4.36 5.73
N LYS A 34 12.98 -5.31 4.79
CA LYS A 34 13.57 -5.07 3.47
C LYS A 34 12.45 -4.73 2.51
N VAL A 35 12.55 -3.58 1.85
CA VAL A 35 11.57 -3.13 0.86
C VAL A 35 12.19 -3.10 -0.52
N GLU A 36 11.52 -3.70 -1.49
CA GLU A 36 11.84 -3.63 -2.92
C GLU A 36 10.68 -2.94 -3.64
N VAL A 37 10.99 -2.01 -4.53
CA VAL A 37 9.98 -1.28 -5.33
C VAL A 37 10.17 -1.60 -6.80
N ILE A 38 9.15 -2.20 -7.41
CA ILE A 38 9.09 -2.43 -8.85
C ILE A 38 8.10 -1.44 -9.47
N SER A 39 8.54 -0.71 -10.49
CA SER A 39 7.67 0.19 -11.25
C SER A 39 7.12 -0.50 -12.48
N LEU A 40 5.81 -0.60 -12.61
CA LEU A 40 5.17 -1.20 -13.79
C LEU A 40 5.48 -0.44 -15.10
N MET A 41 5.90 0.82 -15.01
CA MET A 41 6.37 1.59 -16.18
C MET A 41 7.67 1.04 -16.79
N LYS A 42 8.42 0.24 -16.03
CA LYS A 42 9.71 -0.32 -16.46
C LYS A 42 9.60 -1.81 -16.80
N GLU A 43 8.45 -2.42 -16.55
CA GLU A 43 8.25 -3.86 -16.67
C GLU A 43 7.27 -4.21 -17.80
N ALA A 44 7.58 -5.27 -18.55
CA ALA A 44 6.68 -5.82 -19.54
C ALA A 44 5.74 -6.86 -18.90
N VAL A 45 4.48 -6.49 -18.67
CA VAL A 45 3.46 -7.42 -18.17
C VAL A 45 2.90 -8.25 -19.32
N LYS A 46 3.17 -9.56 -19.30
CA LYS A 46 2.68 -10.50 -20.32
C LYS A 46 1.28 -11.00 -19.97
N GLY A 47 0.55 -11.45 -21.00
CA GLY A 47 -0.75 -12.09 -20.83
C GLY A 47 -0.68 -13.42 -20.07
N CYS A 48 -1.83 -13.85 -19.55
CA CYS A 48 -1.98 -15.15 -18.91
C CYS A 48 -1.65 -16.28 -19.90
N LEU A 49 -0.86 -17.27 -19.46
CA LEU A 49 -0.47 -18.42 -20.28
C LEU A 49 -1.56 -19.49 -20.40
N GLY A 50 -2.69 -19.35 -19.69
CA GLY A 50 -3.73 -20.39 -19.64
C GLY A 50 -3.27 -21.68 -18.96
N CYS A 51 -2.19 -21.64 -18.16
CA CYS A 51 -1.62 -22.83 -17.52
C CYS A 51 -2.46 -23.37 -16.34
N ASN A 52 -3.46 -22.62 -15.88
CA ASN A 52 -4.30 -22.92 -14.72
C ASN A 52 -3.55 -23.05 -13.37
N ALA A 53 -2.26 -22.72 -13.30
CA ALA A 53 -1.51 -22.73 -12.03
C ALA A 53 -2.22 -21.86 -10.98
N CYS A 54 -2.64 -20.65 -11.34
CA CYS A 54 -3.41 -19.75 -10.47
C CYS A 54 -4.77 -20.28 -9.98
N ARG A 55 -5.31 -21.32 -10.63
CA ARG A 55 -6.62 -21.90 -10.32
C ARG A 55 -6.51 -23.16 -9.47
N TYR A 56 -5.53 -24.01 -9.75
CA TYR A 56 -5.38 -25.33 -9.11
C TYR A 56 -4.25 -25.38 -8.09
N GLU A 57 -3.24 -24.52 -8.23
CA GLU A 57 -2.18 -24.37 -7.23
C GLU A 57 -2.63 -23.30 -6.24
N LYS A 58 -2.64 -23.65 -4.95
CA LYS A 58 -2.91 -22.66 -3.90
C LYS A 58 -1.76 -21.67 -3.90
N TYR A 59 -2.05 -20.39 -4.15
CA TYR A 59 -1.08 -19.33 -3.97
C TYR A 59 -0.49 -19.41 -2.56
N PRO A 60 0.84 -19.25 -2.40
CA PRO A 60 1.39 -19.04 -1.07
C PRO A 60 0.68 -17.83 -0.45
N VAL A 61 0.05 -18.04 0.69
CA VAL A 61 -0.64 -16.94 1.41
C VAL A 61 0.39 -15.88 1.76
N LYS A 62 0.11 -14.63 1.37
CA LYS A 62 0.92 -13.46 1.68
C LYS A 62 0.11 -12.46 2.49
N ASP A 63 0.84 -11.61 3.21
CA ASP A 63 0.31 -10.34 3.71
C ASP A 63 0.24 -9.34 2.53
N CYS A 64 -0.73 -8.42 2.56
CA CYS A 64 -0.89 -7.39 1.54
C CYS A 64 -1.39 -6.07 2.15
N ALA A 65 -1.12 -4.95 1.48
CA ALA A 65 -1.62 -3.63 1.84
C ALA A 65 -1.89 -2.83 0.56
N LEU A 66 -2.80 -1.85 0.64
CA LEU A 66 -3.15 -0.99 -0.49
C LEU A 66 -2.68 0.44 -0.26
N LEU A 67 -1.82 0.96 -1.14
CA LEU A 67 -1.43 2.38 -1.15
C LEU A 67 -1.99 3.03 -2.42
N MET A 68 -2.80 4.07 -2.27
CA MET A 68 -3.42 4.79 -3.39
C MET A 68 -3.35 6.29 -3.21
N THR A 69 -3.24 7.02 -4.31
CA THR A 69 -3.29 8.49 -4.33
C THR A 69 -4.35 8.95 -5.31
N SER A 70 -5.10 9.99 -4.98
CA SER A 70 -6.01 10.69 -5.90
C SER A 70 -5.78 12.20 -5.89
N ALA A 71 -6.10 12.85 -6.99
CA ALA A 71 -6.15 14.30 -7.13
C ALA A 71 -7.30 14.89 -6.32
N ASP A 72 -8.50 14.31 -6.49
CA ASP A 72 -9.71 14.67 -5.75
C ASP A 72 -9.73 14.06 -4.34
N ASN A 73 -10.71 14.47 -3.54
CA ASN A 73 -10.87 14.06 -2.14
C ASN A 73 -12.34 13.85 -1.78
N PHE A 74 -13.11 13.21 -2.65
CA PHE A 74 -14.50 12.88 -2.38
C PHE A 74 -14.58 11.65 -1.47
N PHE A 75 -15.68 11.53 -0.71
CA PHE A 75 -15.87 10.37 0.17
C PHE A 75 -15.89 9.04 -0.60
N TRP A 76 -16.29 9.07 -1.88
CA TRP A 76 -16.41 7.90 -2.75
C TRP A 76 -15.16 7.61 -3.60
N THR A 77 -14.13 8.48 -3.58
CA THR A 77 -12.97 8.44 -4.48
C THR A 77 -12.34 7.06 -4.61
N PHE A 78 -12.27 6.31 -3.52
CA PHE A 78 -11.59 5.02 -3.46
C PHE A 78 -12.55 3.82 -3.40
N GLU A 79 -13.87 4.02 -3.34
CA GLU A 79 -14.84 2.95 -3.06
C GLU A 79 -14.66 1.73 -3.98
N GLN A 80 -14.57 1.96 -5.29
CA GLN A 80 -14.45 0.86 -6.26
C GLN A 80 -13.09 0.15 -6.18
N ALA A 81 -12.02 0.91 -5.92
CA ALA A 81 -10.69 0.33 -5.81
C ALA A 81 -10.54 -0.49 -4.51
N VAL A 82 -11.07 0.01 -3.40
CA VAL A 82 -11.14 -0.70 -2.12
C VAL A 82 -11.99 -1.95 -2.25
N SER A 83 -13.16 -1.86 -2.88
CA SER A 83 -14.03 -3.02 -3.15
C SER A 83 -13.30 -4.09 -3.96
N TYR A 84 -12.61 -3.70 -5.04
CA TYR A 84 -11.84 -4.63 -5.85
C TYR A 84 -10.69 -5.28 -5.09
N TYR A 85 -9.93 -4.51 -4.30
CA TYR A 85 -8.85 -5.05 -3.48
C TYR A 85 -9.38 -6.08 -2.46
N GLN A 86 -10.43 -5.73 -1.72
CA GLN A 86 -11.03 -6.62 -0.71
C GLN A 86 -11.58 -7.90 -1.37
N PHE A 87 -12.28 -7.76 -2.50
CA PHE A 87 -12.86 -8.91 -3.17
C PHE A 87 -11.79 -9.81 -3.81
N ALA A 88 -10.92 -9.23 -4.65
CA ALA A 88 -10.01 -10.02 -5.47
C ALA A 88 -8.76 -10.48 -4.69
N ILE A 89 -8.14 -9.59 -3.93
CA ILE A 89 -6.85 -9.85 -3.28
C ILE A 89 -7.05 -10.53 -1.93
N VAL A 90 -7.96 -10.00 -1.11
CA VAL A 90 -8.19 -10.54 0.24
C VAL A 90 -9.08 -11.79 0.17
N ASN A 91 -10.29 -11.69 -0.38
CA ASN A 91 -11.26 -12.79 -0.32
C ASN A 91 -10.99 -13.90 -1.33
N TYR A 92 -10.75 -13.57 -2.60
CA TYR A 92 -10.59 -14.57 -3.66
C TYR A 92 -9.20 -15.21 -3.64
N ILE A 93 -8.12 -14.42 -3.61
CA ILE A 93 -6.75 -14.95 -3.54
C ILE A 93 -6.43 -15.47 -2.12
N GLY A 94 -7.02 -14.89 -1.07
CA GLY A 94 -6.82 -15.33 0.31
C GLY A 94 -5.61 -14.69 1.01
N PHE A 95 -5.19 -13.49 0.60
CA PHE A 95 -4.11 -12.76 1.28
C PHE A 95 -4.61 -12.10 2.57
N THR A 96 -3.71 -11.91 3.53
CA THR A 96 -4.02 -11.23 4.79
C THR A 96 -3.86 -9.73 4.62
N ASP A 97 -4.94 -8.98 4.84
CA ASP A 97 -4.92 -7.52 4.78
C ASP A 97 -4.16 -6.93 5.97
N ARG A 98 -3.23 -6.01 5.69
CA ARG A 98 -2.43 -5.24 6.66
C ARG A 98 -2.82 -3.76 6.69
N GLY A 99 -3.82 -3.37 5.93
CA GLY A 99 -4.39 -2.03 5.92
C GLY A 99 -4.22 -1.30 4.60
N MET A 100 -4.73 -0.08 4.59
CA MET A 100 -4.80 0.75 3.40
C MET A 100 -4.39 2.18 3.73
N LEU A 101 -3.73 2.82 2.78
CA LEU A 101 -3.41 4.24 2.81
C LEU A 101 -3.98 4.91 1.55
N LEU A 102 -5.08 5.64 1.74
CA LEU A 102 -5.92 6.19 0.67
C LEU A 102 -5.77 7.70 0.61
N ALA A 103 -4.73 8.17 -0.07
CA ALA A 103 -4.31 9.56 -0.09
C ALA A 103 -5.09 10.41 -1.11
N GLY A 104 -6.26 10.92 -0.72
CA GLY A 104 -7.02 11.89 -1.50
C GLY A 104 -6.49 13.33 -1.38
N GLY A 105 -6.87 14.20 -2.31
CA GLY A 105 -6.51 15.62 -2.27
C GLY A 105 -5.07 15.93 -2.65
N CYS A 106 -4.40 15.01 -3.36
CA CYS A 106 -2.98 15.15 -3.72
C CYS A 106 -2.72 16.12 -4.90
N GLY A 107 -3.65 17.03 -5.19
CA GLY A 107 -3.45 18.10 -6.17
C GLY A 107 -4.11 17.84 -7.52
N ASP A 108 -3.48 18.31 -8.60
CA ASP A 108 -4.06 18.23 -9.95
C ASP A 108 -3.32 17.21 -10.81
N THR A 109 -4.08 16.50 -11.63
CA THR A 109 -3.58 15.58 -12.66
C THR A 109 -2.74 16.30 -13.70
N ASN A 110 -2.79 17.61 -13.93
CA ASN A 110 -1.91 18.27 -14.92
C ASN A 110 -0.84 19.19 -14.30
N GLY A 111 -0.87 19.37 -12.98
CA GLY A 111 0.09 20.17 -12.23
C GLY A 111 1.25 19.39 -11.62
N LYS A 112 2.10 20.10 -10.88
CA LYS A 112 3.11 19.48 -10.01
C LYS A 112 2.42 18.66 -8.90
N SER A 113 3.11 17.61 -8.46
CA SER A 113 2.78 16.85 -7.24
C SER A 113 2.48 17.82 -6.08
N LYS A 114 1.42 17.57 -5.30
CA LYS A 114 1.08 18.40 -4.13
C LYS A 114 0.96 17.60 -2.83
N ILE A 115 1.26 16.30 -2.86
CA ILE A 115 1.19 15.44 -1.67
C ILE A 115 2.05 15.95 -0.51
N GLU A 116 3.16 16.63 -0.79
CA GLU A 116 4.03 17.31 0.18
C GLU A 116 3.32 18.42 0.99
N ARG A 117 2.16 18.90 0.53
CA ARG A 117 1.34 19.90 1.23
C ARG A 117 0.23 19.26 2.06
N THR A 118 0.23 17.95 2.17
CA THR A 118 -0.74 17.14 2.92
C THR A 118 0.00 16.36 4.01
N ASP A 119 -0.74 15.71 4.90
CA ASP A 119 -0.18 14.84 5.95
C ASP A 119 0.09 13.40 5.44
N TRP A 120 -0.15 13.11 4.17
CA TRP A 120 -0.07 11.75 3.64
C TRP A 120 1.33 11.16 3.64
N LEU A 121 2.39 11.98 3.55
CA LEU A 121 3.77 11.51 3.61
C LEU A 121 4.15 11.03 5.02
N GLU A 122 3.74 11.78 6.04
CA GLU A 122 3.91 11.38 7.45
C GLU A 122 3.09 10.12 7.76
N LYS A 123 1.84 10.06 7.29
CA LYS A 123 1.00 8.86 7.41
C LYS A 123 1.59 7.66 6.67
N ALA A 124 2.22 7.85 5.51
CA ALA A 124 2.88 6.78 4.78
C ALA A 124 4.08 6.23 5.54
N TYR A 125 4.90 7.12 6.09
CA TYR A 125 5.99 6.73 6.98
C TYR A 125 5.49 5.93 8.18
N ALA A 126 4.50 6.47 8.91
CA ALA A 126 3.93 5.79 10.06
C ALA A 126 3.29 4.44 9.71
N PHE A 127 2.64 4.34 8.55
CA PHE A 127 2.07 3.09 8.05
C PHE A 127 3.15 2.06 7.75
N GLY A 128 4.27 2.45 7.13
CA GLY A 128 5.41 1.58 6.89
C GLY A 128 6.06 1.10 8.19
N LEU A 129 6.28 2.02 9.13
CA LEU A 129 6.89 1.75 10.42
C LEU A 129 6.07 0.75 11.26
N ASN A 130 4.74 0.86 11.21
CA ASN A 130 3.83 0.07 12.03
C ASN A 130 3.13 -1.07 11.27
N LEU A 131 3.57 -1.39 10.04
CA LEU A 131 2.95 -2.41 9.21
C LEU A 131 2.92 -3.80 9.89
N TYR A 132 3.96 -4.08 10.68
CA TYR A 132 4.05 -5.25 11.55
C TYR A 132 4.41 -4.76 12.96
N PRO A 133 3.41 -4.43 13.80
CA PRO A 133 3.68 -3.90 15.13
C PRO A 133 4.49 -4.90 15.95
N THR A 134 5.46 -4.39 16.71
CA THR A 134 6.20 -5.18 17.70
C THR A 134 5.30 -5.43 18.92
N GLU A 135 5.62 -6.46 19.73
CA GLU A 135 4.84 -6.78 20.93
C GLU A 135 4.73 -5.59 21.92
N GLU A 136 5.74 -4.71 21.96
CA GLU A 136 5.74 -3.47 22.75
C GLU A 136 4.69 -2.45 22.25
N GLY A 137 4.39 -2.46 20.94
CA GLY A 137 3.36 -1.63 20.31
C GLY A 137 1.92 -2.12 20.54
N ILE A 138 1.74 -3.36 21.01
CA ILE A 138 0.41 -3.91 21.37
C ILE A 138 0.10 -3.64 22.86
N ALA A 139 1.15 -3.46 23.67
CA ALA A 139 1.01 -3.25 25.10
C ALA A 139 0.34 -1.91 25.46
N TRP A 140 0.53 -0.83 24.67
CA TRP A 140 -0.02 0.49 25.00
C TRP A 140 -1.53 0.63 24.73
N GLU A 141 -2.09 -0.07 23.74
CA GLU A 141 -3.55 -0.05 23.46
C GLU A 141 -4.35 -0.77 24.55
N ASN A 142 -3.74 -1.73 25.24
CA ASN A 142 -4.39 -2.50 26.31
C ASN A 142 -4.34 -1.84 27.69
N VAL A 143 -3.74 -0.66 27.85
CA VAL A 143 -3.68 0.07 29.15
C VAL A 143 -4.68 1.23 29.24
N GLY A 144 -5.51 1.43 28.20
CA GLY A 144 -6.43 2.58 28.09
C GLY A 144 -7.90 2.32 28.43
N GLY A 145 -8.25 1.14 28.95
CA GLY A 145 -9.63 0.73 29.21
C GLY A 145 -9.97 0.60 30.69
N ASP A 146 -10.01 1.72 31.41
CA ASP A 146 -10.81 1.83 32.63
C ASP A 146 -11.11 3.30 32.94
N ARG A 147 -12.17 3.84 32.32
CA ARG A 147 -13.05 4.91 32.83
C ARG A 147 -14.43 4.83 32.20
#